data_AF-A0A699R6N8-F1
#
_entry.id   AF-A0A699R6N8-F1
#
_cell.length_a   1.000
_cell.length_b   1.000
_cell.length_c   1.000
_cell.angle_alpha   90.00
_cell.angle_beta   90.00
_cell.angle_gamma   90.00
#
_symmetry.space_group_name_H-M   'P 1'
#
loop_
_entity.id
_entity.type
_entity.pdbx_description
1 polymer ?
#
loop_
_entity_poly.entity_id
_entity_poly.type
_entity_poly.pdbx_seq_one_letter_code
_entity_poly.pdbx_strand_id
1 'polypeptide(L)'
;MDFITKLPRTSSGYDTIWVIVDRLTKSAHILPMREDDSMDKLTKLYLKEVVTRNRIPISIISDREPSYHASIKAAPFEALYGRKCRSPVCWAEVGDAQLTGPEVIQETTEMIVQIKQRLQAARDRQKSYADVRRKPLEFQVGDKVMLK
;
A
#
# COMPACT_ATOMS: atom_id res chain seq x y z
N MET A 1 -3.40 -1.79 1.61
CA MET A 1 -2.45 -1.87 2.73
C MET A 1 -2.36 -0.53 3.44
N ASP A 2 -2.18 -0.58 4.76
CA ASP A 2 -2.18 0.60 5.63
C ASP A 2 -1.13 0.50 6.76
N PHE A 3 -0.57 1.64 7.19
CA PHE A 3 0.36 1.71 8.32
C PHE A 3 -0.23 2.59 9.44
N ILE A 4 -0.43 1.98 10.61
CA ILE A 4 -0.84 2.68 11.81
C ILE A 4 0.43 3.01 12.61
N THR A 5 0.90 4.24 12.48
CA THR A 5 2.16 4.72 13.08
C THR A 5 1.93 5.47 14.39
N LYS A 6 3.02 5.75 15.12
CA LYS A 6 3.03 6.50 16.39
C LYS A 6 2.20 5.87 17.52
N LEU A 7 2.18 4.54 17.58
CA LEU A 7 1.58 3.83 18.70
C LEU A 7 2.53 3.84 19.91
N PRO A 8 2.01 3.67 21.14
CA PRO A 8 2.84 3.43 22.30
C PRO A 8 3.78 2.25 22.05
N ARG A 9 5.07 2.42 22.36
CA ARG A 9 6.07 1.37 22.19
C ARG A 9 5.75 0.17 23.07
N THR A 10 5.67 -1.00 22.45
CA THR A 10 5.62 -2.29 23.15
C THR A 10 6.95 -2.59 23.86
N SER A 11 6.96 -3.58 24.76
CA SER A 11 8.19 -4.04 25.42
C SER A 11 9.26 -4.54 24.44
N SER A 12 8.84 -5.06 23.30
CA SER A 12 9.71 -5.47 22.18
C SER A 12 10.10 -4.31 21.25
N GLY A 13 9.64 -3.07 21.53
CA GLY A 13 10.04 -1.86 20.82
C GLY A 13 9.26 -1.54 19.56
N TYR A 14 8.19 -2.26 19.23
CA TYR A 14 7.32 -1.94 18.09
C TYR A 14 6.38 -0.78 18.43
N ASP A 15 6.25 0.16 17.49
CA ASP A 15 5.42 1.37 17.57
C ASP A 15 4.51 1.57 16.34
N THR A 16 4.51 0.60 15.42
CA THR A 16 3.73 0.67 14.18
C THR A 16 3.07 -0.67 13.88
N ILE A 17 1.81 -0.63 13.46
CA ILE A 17 1.09 -1.80 12.94
C ILE A 17 0.99 -1.67 11.43
N TRP A 18 1.40 -2.71 10.71
CA TRP A 18 1.22 -2.81 9.27
C TRP A 18 0.07 -3.76 8.94
N VAL A 19 -0.93 -3.25 8.24
CA VAL A 19 -2.10 -4.01 7.79
C VAL A 19 -2.00 -4.25 6.29
N ILE A 20 -2.00 -5.52 5.89
CA ILE A 20 -2.00 -5.94 4.49
C ILE A 20 -3.24 -6.79 4.27
N VAL A 21 -4.09 -6.40 3.33
CA VAL A 21 -5.27 -7.17 2.96
C VAL A 21 -5.07 -7.72 1.56
N ASP A 22 -5.13 -9.03 1.42
CA ASP A 22 -5.21 -9.68 0.11
C ASP A 22 -6.65 -9.56 -0.41
N ARG A 23 -6.80 -8.88 -1.54
CA ARG A 23 -8.10 -8.66 -2.16
C ARG A 23 -8.72 -9.94 -2.73
N LEU A 24 -7.92 -10.95 -3.07
CA LEU A 24 -8.37 -12.22 -3.64
C LEU A 24 -8.89 -13.16 -2.55
N THR A 25 -8.04 -13.47 -1.57
CA THR A 25 -8.38 -14.40 -0.47
C THR A 25 -9.19 -13.75 0.64
N LYS A 26 -9.31 -12.41 0.64
CA LYS A 26 -9.88 -11.61 1.75
C LYS A 26 -9.16 -11.79 3.09
N SER A 27 -7.96 -12.40 3.07
CA SER A 27 -7.14 -12.54 4.26
C SER A 27 -6.49 -11.19 4.63
N ALA A 28 -6.33 -10.97 5.93
CA ALA A 28 -5.65 -9.80 6.47
C ALA A 28 -4.44 -10.25 7.28
N HIS A 29 -3.28 -9.66 6.97
CA HIS A 29 -2.04 -9.80 7.73
C HIS A 29 -1.84 -8.55 8.56
N ILE A 30 -1.73 -8.72 9.88
CA ILE A 30 -1.48 -7.65 10.84
C ILE A 30 -0.09 -7.92 11.42
N LEU A 31 0.87 -7.05 11.08
CA LEU A 31 2.28 -7.26 11.39
C LEU A 31 2.79 -6.12 12.27
N PRO A 32 3.38 -6.43 13.45
CA PRO A 32 4.06 -5.42 14.24
C PRO A 32 5.40 -5.06 13.58
N MET A 33 5.67 -3.76 13.48
CA MET A 33 6.92 -3.23 12.95
C MET A 33 7.34 -1.96 13.70
N ARG A 34 8.55 -1.49 13.44
CA ARG A 34 9.00 -0.19 13.94
C ARG A 34 8.91 0.84 12.83
N GLU A 35 8.55 2.08 13.17
CA GLU A 35 8.51 3.17 12.21
C GLU A 35 9.89 3.41 11.60
N ASP A 36 10.99 3.12 12.29
CA ASP A 36 12.35 3.28 11.76
C ASP A 36 12.89 2.04 11.02
N ASP A 37 12.07 1.00 10.83
CA ASP A 37 12.51 -0.21 10.13
C ASP A 37 12.92 0.11 8.68
N SER A 38 14.04 -0.50 8.27
CA SER A 38 14.58 -0.35 6.92
C SER A 38 13.64 -0.96 5.88
N MET A 39 13.68 -0.43 4.65
CA MET A 39 12.85 -0.96 3.57
C MET A 39 13.23 -2.40 3.22
N ASP A 40 14.48 -2.81 3.43
CA ASP A 40 14.90 -4.20 3.26
C ASP A 40 14.26 -5.14 4.27
N LYS A 41 14.13 -4.71 5.53
CA LYS A 41 13.42 -5.48 6.56
C LYS A 41 11.94 -5.60 6.23
N LEU A 42 11.31 -4.52 5.77
CA LEU A 42 9.92 -4.51 5.33
C LEU A 42 9.67 -5.41 4.13
N THR A 43 10.56 -5.35 3.13
CA THR A 43 10.46 -6.19 1.93
C THR A 43 10.60 -7.66 2.29
N LYS A 44 11.58 -8.01 3.15
CA LYS A 44 11.73 -9.38 3.65
C LYS A 44 10.48 -9.87 4.40
N LEU A 45 9.91 -9.03 5.26
CA LEU A 45 8.70 -9.36 6.01
C LEU A 45 7.50 -9.56 5.08
N TYR A 46 7.34 -8.71 4.06
CA TYR A 46 6.30 -8.84 3.04
C TYR A 46 6.43 -10.14 2.25
N LEU A 47 7.63 -10.45 1.77
CA LEU A 47 7.89 -11.68 1.03
C LEU A 47 7.59 -12.92 1.90
N LYS A 48 8.03 -12.89 3.17
CA LYS A 48 7.80 -13.98 4.13
C LYS A 48 6.32 -14.19 4.44
N GLU A 49 5.56 -13.14 4.72
CA GLU A 49 4.19 -13.30 5.23
C GLU A 49 3.13 -13.32 4.12
N VAL A 50 3.38 -12.64 3.00
CA VAL A 50 2.42 -12.50 1.90
C VAL A 50 2.81 -13.40 0.73
N VAL A 51 4.03 -13.24 0.18
CA VAL A 51 4.44 -13.95 -1.06
C VAL A 51 4.75 -15.43 -0.81
N THR A 52 5.09 -15.82 0.41
CA THR A 52 5.31 -17.25 0.73
C THR A 52 3.99 -18.01 0.86
N ARG A 53 2.92 -17.33 1.29
CA ARG A 53 1.59 -17.94 1.51
C ARG A 53 0.70 -17.85 0.28
N ASN A 54 0.86 -16.80 -0.52
CA ASN A 54 0.05 -16.51 -1.69
C ASN A 54 0.94 -16.46 -2.93
N ARG A 55 0.34 -16.59 -4.13
CA ARG A 55 1.08 -16.32 -5.37
C ARG A 55 1.58 -14.87 -5.40
N ILE A 56 2.57 -14.65 -6.24
CA ILE A 56 3.19 -13.35 -6.47
C ILE A 56 2.14 -12.25 -6.71
N PRO A 57 2.16 -11.14 -5.94
CA PRO A 57 1.19 -10.06 -6.10
C PRO A 57 1.54 -9.18 -7.30
N ILE A 58 0.63 -9.13 -8.27
CA ILE A 58 0.74 -8.31 -9.50
C ILE A 58 0.78 -6.81 -9.17
N SER A 59 0.09 -6.38 -8.12
CA SER A 59 0.03 -4.98 -7.66
C SER A 59 -0.08 -4.86 -6.14
N ILE A 60 0.50 -3.79 -5.58
CA ILE A 60 0.38 -3.43 -4.16
C ILE A 60 -0.35 -2.10 -4.10
N ILE A 61 -1.56 -2.12 -3.54
CA ILE A 61 -2.46 -0.98 -3.44
C ILE A 61 -2.49 -0.53 -1.97
N SER A 62 -2.24 0.76 -1.73
CA SER A 62 -2.42 1.37 -0.41
C SER A 62 -3.88 1.81 -0.24
N ASP A 63 -4.44 1.75 0.97
CA ASP A 63 -5.88 1.97 1.24
C ASP A 63 -6.40 3.37 0.84
N ARG A 64 -5.51 4.30 0.50
CA ARG A 64 -5.86 5.62 -0.03
C ARG A 64 -5.74 5.74 -1.55
N GLU A 65 -5.56 4.63 -2.26
CA GLU A 65 -5.85 4.57 -3.69
C GLU A 65 -7.37 4.43 -3.90
N PRO A 66 -7.94 5.10 -4.90
CA PRO A 66 -9.38 5.04 -5.16
C PRO A 66 -9.78 3.66 -5.66
N SER A 67 -10.25 2.84 -4.74
CA SER A 67 -10.80 1.52 -5.02
C SER A 67 -12.22 1.64 -5.56
N TYR A 68 -12.55 0.84 -6.58
CA TYR A 68 -13.90 0.75 -7.13
C TYR A 68 -14.86 0.11 -6.10
N HIS A 69 -15.94 0.80 -5.73
CA HIS A 69 -16.96 0.30 -4.80
C HIS A 69 -18.14 -0.31 -5.59
N ALA A 70 -18.34 -1.62 -5.49
CA ALA A 70 -19.40 -2.34 -6.20
C ALA A 70 -20.82 -1.84 -5.86
N SER A 71 -21.04 -1.38 -4.62
CA SER A 71 -22.33 -0.82 -4.17
C SER A 71 -22.67 0.53 -4.80
N ILE A 72 -21.66 1.32 -5.19
CA ILE A 72 -21.81 2.65 -5.80
C ILE A 72 -21.67 2.57 -7.32
N LYS A 73 -21.29 1.39 -7.86
CA LYS A 73 -20.93 1.15 -9.27
C LYS A 73 -19.88 2.13 -9.83
N ALA A 74 -19.17 2.82 -8.95
CA ALA A 74 -18.14 3.79 -9.24
C ALA A 74 -17.10 3.78 -8.12
N ALA A 75 -15.87 4.21 -8.40
CA ALA A 75 -14.92 4.48 -7.32
C ALA A 75 -15.41 5.71 -6.52
N PRO A 76 -15.29 5.74 -5.18
CA PRO A 76 -15.67 6.90 -4.39
C PRO A 76 -15.08 8.21 -4.91
N PHE A 77 -13.85 8.18 -5.45
CA PHE A 77 -13.23 9.34 -6.12
C PHE A 77 -13.98 9.78 -7.39
N GLU A 78 -14.45 8.84 -8.22
CA GLU A 78 -15.23 9.15 -9.42
C GLU A 78 -16.59 9.72 -9.05
N ALA A 79 -17.25 9.16 -8.03
CA ALA A 79 -18.50 9.68 -7.50
C ALA A 79 -18.37 11.09 -6.89
N LEU A 80 -17.24 11.38 -6.22
CA LEU A 80 -17.02 12.67 -5.56
C LEU A 80 -16.57 13.79 -6.51
N TYR A 81 -15.74 13.47 -7.51
CA TYR A 81 -15.07 14.47 -8.34
C TYR A 81 -15.48 14.44 -9.82
N GLY A 82 -16.36 13.51 -10.23
CA GLY A 82 -16.85 13.40 -11.60
C GLY A 82 -15.77 13.04 -12.64
N ARG A 83 -14.60 12.60 -12.19
CA ARG A 83 -13.46 12.23 -13.04
C ARG A 83 -12.87 10.91 -12.59
N LYS A 84 -12.47 10.08 -13.56
CA LYS A 84 -11.73 8.85 -13.27
C LYS A 84 -10.39 9.21 -12.63
N CYS A 85 -10.04 8.49 -11.57
CA CYS A 85 -8.73 8.64 -11.00
C CYS A 85 -7.70 8.04 -11.95
N ARG A 86 -6.63 8.77 -12.26
CA ARG A 86 -5.51 8.24 -13.02
C ARG A 86 -4.60 7.46 -12.07
N SER A 87 -4.99 6.23 -11.74
CA SER A 87 -4.11 5.22 -11.15
C SER A 87 -3.69 4.25 -12.26
N PRO A 88 -2.42 3.79 -12.29
CA PRO A 88 -1.96 2.80 -13.25
C PRO A 88 -2.44 1.42 -12.81
N VAL A 89 -3.73 1.14 -12.95
CA VAL A 89 -4.28 -0.21 -12.82
C VAL A 89 -4.39 -0.79 -14.24
N CYS A 90 -3.28 -1.29 -14.76
CA CYS A 90 -3.29 -2.13 -15.96
C CYS A 90 -3.21 -3.59 -15.52
N TRP A 91 -4.28 -4.32 -15.82
CA TRP A 91 -4.30 -5.77 -15.84
C TRP A 91 -3.51 -6.22 -17.07
N ALA A 92 -2.32 -6.77 -16.86
CA ALA A 92 -1.70 -7.65 -17.85
C ALA A 92 -1.94 -9.09 -17.40
N GLU A 93 -2.44 -9.88 -18.34
CA GLU A 93 -2.89 -11.26 -18.19
C GLU A 93 -1.78 -12.13 -17.59
N VAL A 94 -2.12 -12.82 -16.50
CA VAL A 94 -1.27 -13.89 -15.95
C VAL A 94 -1.44 -15.10 -16.85
N GLY A 95 -0.62 -15.19 -17.90
CA GLY A 95 -0.32 -16.47 -18.50
C GLY A 95 0.57 -17.26 -17.54
N ASP A 96 0.29 -18.56 -17.36
CA ASP A 96 1.17 -19.50 -16.65
C ASP A 96 2.47 -19.66 -17.44
N ALA A 97 3.37 -18.67 -17.35
CA ALA A 97 4.72 -18.78 -17.89
C ALA A 97 5.50 -19.72 -16.98
N GLN A 98 5.57 -20.99 -17.38
CA GLN A 98 6.40 -22.00 -16.74
C GLN A 98 7.88 -21.70 -17.06
N LEU A 99 8.46 -20.73 -16.36
CA LEU A 99 9.86 -20.37 -16.51
C LEU A 99 10.72 -21.35 -15.72
N THR A 100 11.72 -21.93 -16.39
CA THR A 100 12.66 -22.89 -15.80
C THR A 100 14.08 -22.39 -16.06
N GLY A 101 14.82 -22.03 -15.00
CA GLY A 101 16.25 -21.66 -15.10
C GLY A 101 16.63 -20.33 -14.41
N PRO A 102 17.81 -19.76 -14.74
CA PRO A 102 18.32 -18.50 -14.17
C PRO A 102 17.45 -17.27 -14.48
N GLU A 103 16.58 -17.37 -15.49
CA GLU A 103 15.56 -16.36 -15.81
C GLU A 103 14.57 -16.16 -14.67
N VAL A 104 14.22 -17.23 -13.93
CA VAL A 104 13.37 -17.12 -12.73
C VAL A 104 14.06 -16.30 -11.63
N ILE A 105 15.37 -16.46 -11.48
CA ILE A 105 16.14 -15.69 -10.49
C ILE A 105 16.18 -14.22 -10.91
N GLN A 106 16.41 -13.95 -12.20
CA GLN A 106 16.44 -12.58 -12.70
C GLN A 106 15.09 -11.90 -12.55
N GLU A 107 14.01 -12.54 -12.98
CA GLU A 107 12.64 -12.01 -12.83
C GLU A 107 12.26 -11.79 -11.37
N THR A 108 12.57 -12.75 -10.49
CA THR A 108 12.29 -12.59 -9.05
C THR A 108 13.09 -11.44 -8.45
N THR A 109 14.35 -11.21 -8.88
CA THR A 109 15.14 -10.06 -8.39
C THR A 109 14.57 -8.73 -8.87
N GLU A 110 14.20 -8.62 -10.15
CA GLU A 110 13.55 -7.43 -10.71
C GLU A 110 12.23 -7.14 -9.99
N MET A 111 11.48 -8.19 -9.68
CA MET A 111 10.23 -8.09 -8.96
C MET A 111 10.41 -7.69 -7.50
N ILE A 112 11.44 -8.19 -6.82
CA ILE A 112 11.81 -7.74 -5.46
C ILE A 112 12.12 -6.24 -5.48
N VAL A 113 12.84 -5.76 -6.49
CA VAL A 113 13.11 -4.32 -6.67
C VAL A 113 11.81 -3.54 -6.85
N GLN A 114 10.89 -4.02 -7.68
CA GLN A 114 9.59 -3.38 -7.86
C GLN A 114 8.75 -3.37 -6.57
N ILE A 115 8.72 -4.49 -5.83
CA ILE A 115 8.02 -4.58 -4.54
C ILE A 115 8.60 -3.56 -3.57
N LYS A 116 9.94 -3.48 -3.47
CA LYS A 116 10.64 -2.53 -2.60
C LYS A 116 10.24 -1.09 -2.95
N GLN A 117 10.22 -0.73 -4.23
CA GLN A 117 9.80 0.59 -4.70
C GLN A 117 8.34 0.89 -4.37
N ARG A 118 7.43 -0.08 -4.58
CA ARG A 118 5.99 0.07 -4.30
C ARG A 118 5.72 0.22 -2.81
N LEU A 119 6.39 -0.56 -1.96
CA LEU A 119 6.32 -0.45 -0.51
C LEU A 119 6.79 0.92 -0.03
N GLN A 120 7.91 1.41 -0.57
CA GLN A 120 8.43 2.74 -0.29
C GLN A 120 7.44 3.83 -0.69
N ALA A 121 6.93 3.80 -1.93
CA ALA A 121 5.96 4.78 -2.39
C ALA A 121 4.66 4.76 -1.56
N ALA A 122 4.17 3.59 -1.16
CA ALA A 122 3.00 3.48 -0.28
C ALA A 122 3.25 4.13 1.09
N ARG A 123 4.41 3.84 1.70
CA ARG A 123 4.82 4.40 2.99
C ARG A 123 5.00 5.93 2.92
N ASP A 124 5.69 6.43 1.90
CA ASP A 124 5.93 7.87 1.73
C ASP A 124 4.64 8.65 1.50
N ARG A 125 3.69 8.09 0.73
CA ARG A 125 2.36 8.68 0.56
C ARG A 125 1.61 8.80 1.87
N GLN A 126 1.62 7.76 2.70
CA GLN A 126 0.94 7.82 3.99
C GLN A 126 1.58 8.85 4.92
N LYS A 127 2.92 8.90 4.93
CA LYS A 127 3.67 9.88 5.71
C LYS A 127 3.33 11.30 5.26
N SER A 128 3.34 11.59 3.95
CA SER A 128 3.00 12.91 3.44
C SER A 128 1.58 13.33 3.80
N TYR A 129 0.59 12.44 3.69
CA TYR A 129 -0.78 12.73 4.12
C TYR A 129 -0.90 13.01 5.61
N ALA A 130 -0.21 12.24 6.45
CA ALA A 130 -0.20 12.46 7.89
C ALA A 130 0.44 13.79 8.27
N ASP A 131 1.53 14.17 7.59
CA ASP A 131 2.27 15.40 7.88
C ASP A 131 1.53 16.66 7.40
N VAL A 132 0.86 16.61 6.24
CA VAL A 132 -0.01 17.70 5.76
C VAL A 132 -1.13 18.02 6.77
N ARG A 133 -1.68 17.00 7.44
CA ARG A 133 -2.75 17.15 8.42
C ARG A 133 -2.26 17.49 9.84
N ARG A 134 -0.95 17.48 10.10
CA ARG A 134 -0.35 17.84 11.40
C ARG A 134 0.08 19.30 11.51
N LYS A 135 0.23 20.00 10.39
CA LYS A 135 0.42 21.46 10.39
C LYS A 135 -0.95 22.14 10.52
N PRO A 136 -1.05 23.29 11.23
CA PRO A 136 -2.24 24.13 11.13
C PRO A 136 -2.50 24.42 9.66
N LEU A 137 -3.69 24.10 9.15
CA LEU A 137 -4.05 24.51 7.79
C LEU A 137 -4.30 26.01 7.82
N GLU A 138 -3.51 26.75 7.04
CA GLU A 138 -3.75 28.15 6.75
C GLU A 138 -4.72 28.22 5.58
N PHE A 139 -5.81 28.98 5.73
CA PHE A 139 -6.83 29.16 4.71
C PHE A 139 -6.86 30.63 4.28
N GLN A 140 -7.10 30.87 3.00
CA GLN A 140 -7.32 32.20 2.48
C GLN A 140 -8.81 32.55 2.47
N VAL A 141 -9.12 33.83 2.49
CA VAL A 141 -10.51 34.32 2.37
C VAL A 141 -11.06 33.89 1.01
N GLY A 142 -12.07 33.01 1.03
CA GLY A 142 -12.69 32.43 -0.17
C GLY A 142 -12.59 30.89 -0.25
N ASP A 143 -11.75 30.27 0.59
CA ASP A 143 -11.63 28.82 0.65
C ASP A 143 -12.89 28.18 1.27
N LYS A 144 -13.44 27.16 0.61
CA LYS A 144 -14.56 26.38 1.15
C LYS A 144 -14.01 25.28 2.05
N VAL A 145 -14.17 25.45 3.36
CA VAL A 145 -13.78 24.47 4.38
C VAL A 145 -14.99 23.79 5.00
N MET A 146 -14.87 22.49 5.26
CA MET A 146 -15.90 21.72 5.95
C MET A 146 -15.72 21.90 7.45
N LEU A 147 -16.69 22.55 8.09
CA LEU A 147 -16.74 22.68 9.55
C LEU A 147 -17.13 21.33 10.17
N LYS A 148 -16.54 21.03 11.33
CA LYS A 148 -16.73 19.77 12.05
C LYS A 148 -17.66 19.97 13.23
#